data_AF-A0A8T4WSZ8-F1
#
_entry.id   AF-A0A8T4WSZ8-F1
#
_cell.length_a   1.000
_cell.length_b   1.000
_cell.length_c   1.000
_cell.angle_alpha   90.00
_cell.angle_beta   90.00
_cell.angle_gamma   90.00
#
_symmetry.space_group_name_H-M   'P 1'
#
loop_
_entity.id
_entity.type
_entity.pdbx_description
1 polymer ?
#
loop_
_entity_poly.entity_id
_entity_poly.type
_entity_poly.pdbx_seq_one_letter_code
_entity_poly.pdbx_strand_id
1 'polypeptide(L)'
;MKSKEKLKVALFDLTGCNGCLYTILNHPALLSLNKAIDIEKFRLASDVDENADYDVAIVEGYAAIEEEVEMLKEIRENSSK
;
A
#
# COMPACT_ATOMS: atom_id res chain seq x y z
N MET A 1 -1.92 4.29 -29.26
CA MET A 1 -0.87 4.30 -28.22
C MET A 1 -1.42 3.52 -27.04
N LYS A 2 -0.85 2.35 -26.69
CA LYS A 2 -1.30 1.63 -25.49
C LYS A 2 -0.97 2.49 -24.28
N SER A 3 -1.99 2.98 -23.58
CA SER A 3 -1.83 3.50 -22.22
C SER A 3 -1.13 2.41 -21.42
N LYS A 4 0.07 2.71 -20.91
CA LYS A 4 0.71 1.84 -19.94
C LYS A 4 -0.21 1.88 -18.72
N GLU A 5 -0.89 0.77 -18.42
CA GLU A 5 -1.75 0.71 -17.23
C GLU A 5 -0.89 1.06 -16.02
N LYS A 6 -1.38 2.01 -15.22
CA LYS A 6 -0.69 2.43 -14.01
C LYS A 6 -0.66 1.25 -13.05
N LEU A 7 0.42 1.13 -12.28
CA LEU A 7 0.49 0.12 -11.24
C LEU A 7 -0.48 0.48 -10.13
N LYS A 8 -1.30 -0.48 -9.73
CA LYS A 8 -2.13 -0.36 -8.54
C LYS A 8 -1.28 -0.64 -7.31
N VAL A 9 -1.21 0.30 -6.37
CA VAL A 9 -0.37 0.22 -5.18
C VAL A 9 -1.23 0.29 -3.93
N ALA A 10 -1.00 -0.63 -3.01
CA ALA A 10 -1.62 -0.65 -1.69
C ALA A 10 -0.55 -0.49 -0.60
N LEU A 11 -0.82 0.36 0.38
CA LEU A 11 0.02 0.61 1.55
C LEU A 11 -0.66 0.04 2.79
N PHE A 12 0.06 -0.82 3.49
CA PHE A 12 -0.36 -1.48 4.71
C PHE A 12 0.62 -1.15 5.82
N ASP A 13 0.13 -1.17 7.04
CA ASP A 13 0.92 -1.08 8.24
C ASP A 13 0.47 -2.11 9.25
N LEU A 14 1.46 -2.82 9.77
CA LEU A 14 1.38 -3.72 10.90
C LEU A 14 1.79 -2.94 12.16
N THR A 15 2.15 -3.65 13.21
CA THR A 15 2.67 -3.06 14.44
C THR A 15 3.94 -2.25 14.15
N GLY A 16 3.87 -0.96 14.45
CA GLY A 16 4.90 0.03 14.12
C GLY A 16 4.52 1.42 14.58
N CYS A 17 5.30 2.43 14.16
CA CYS A 17 5.05 3.84 14.48
C CYS A 17 4.49 4.65 13.31
N ASN A 18 4.28 4.01 12.16
CA ASN A 18 3.81 4.59 10.91
C ASN A 18 4.80 5.59 10.28
N GLY A 19 6.06 5.62 10.75
CA GLY A 19 7.06 6.62 10.37
C GLY A 19 7.43 6.55 8.89
N CYS A 20 7.52 5.34 8.32
CA CYS A 20 7.80 5.16 6.90
C CYS A 20 6.62 5.67 6.06
N LEU A 21 5.39 5.30 6.43
CA LEU A 21 4.19 5.75 5.73
C LEU A 21 3.98 7.27 5.84
N TYR A 22 4.23 7.87 7.00
CA TYR A 22 4.20 9.33 7.17
C TYR A 22 5.24 10.04 6.31
N THR A 23 6.42 9.44 6.14
CA THR A 23 7.45 9.97 5.23
C THR A 23 6.96 9.96 3.79
N ILE A 24 6.29 8.89 3.35
CA ILE A 24 5.68 8.80 2.01
C ILE A 24 4.57 9.85 1.85
N LEU A 25 3.67 9.96 2.83
CA LEU A 25 2.53 10.89 2.81
C LEU A 25 2.97 12.35 2.66
N ASN A 26 4.05 12.73 3.37
CA ASN A 26 4.58 14.09 3.35
C ASN A 26 5.61 14.32 2.25
N HIS A 27 5.93 13.31 1.44
CA HIS A 27 6.94 13.47 0.40
C HIS A 27 6.41 14.37 -0.73
N PRO A 28 7.13 15.43 -1.15
CA PRO A 28 6.64 16.39 -2.14
C PRO A 28 6.36 15.75 -3.51
N ALA A 29 7.03 14.63 -3.83
CA ALA A 29 6.80 13.89 -5.06
C ALA A 29 5.52 13.05 -5.06
N LEU A 30 4.83 12.86 -3.93
CA LEU A 30 3.65 12.00 -3.82
C LEU A 30 2.57 12.38 -4.85
N LEU A 31 2.28 13.67 -4.97
CA LEU A 31 1.29 14.17 -5.96
C LEU A 31 1.72 13.92 -7.41
N SER A 32 3.01 13.79 -7.69
CA SER A 32 3.52 13.47 -9.03
C SER A 32 3.45 11.97 -9.34
N LEU A 33 3.39 11.11 -8.32
CA LEU A 33 3.29 9.66 -8.48
C LEU A 33 1.95 9.23 -9.10
N ASN A 34 0.90 10.05 -8.99
CA ASN A 34 -0.41 9.79 -9.63
C ASN A 34 -0.33 9.62 -11.16
N LYS A 35 0.77 10.02 -11.81
CA LYS A 35 1.01 9.80 -13.25
C LYS A 35 1.48 8.39 -13.56
N ALA A 36 2.01 7.68 -12.57
CA ALA A 36 2.66 6.37 -12.72
C ALA A 36 1.94 5.25 -11.96
N ILE A 37 1.29 5.57 -10.84
CA ILE A 37 0.59 4.61 -9.98
C ILE A 37 -0.80 5.11 -9.63
N ASP A 38 -1.69 4.18 -9.34
CA ASP A 38 -2.97 4.42 -8.67
C ASP A 38 -2.87 3.85 -7.25
N ILE A 39 -3.21 4.66 -6.23
CA ILE A 39 -3.15 4.24 -4.83
C ILE A 39 -4.52 3.70 -4.44
N GLU A 40 -4.60 2.37 -4.32
CA GLU A 40 -5.83 1.62 -4.05
C GLU A 40 -6.09 1.41 -2.56
N LYS A 41 -5.07 1.54 -1.70
CA LYS A 41 -5.23 1.48 -0.25
C LYS A 41 -4.16 2.31 0.43
N PHE A 42 -4.56 3.29 1.24
CA PHE A 42 -3.63 4.04 2.08
C PHE A 42 -4.34 4.70 3.25
N ARG A 43 -4.38 4.01 4.40
CA ARG A 43 -5.15 4.43 5.59
C ARG A 43 -4.85 5.85 6.08
N LEU A 44 -3.63 6.34 5.90
CA LEU A 44 -3.25 7.70 6.34
C LEU A 44 -3.68 8.81 5.36
N ALA A 45 -4.06 8.47 4.12
CA ALA A 45 -4.38 9.44 3.07
C ALA A 45 -5.86 9.41 2.67
N SER A 46 -6.51 8.25 2.74
CA SER A 46 -7.91 8.06 2.36
C SER A 46 -8.51 6.82 3.01
N ASP A 47 -9.83 6.84 3.21
CA ASP A 47 -10.59 5.63 3.48
C ASP A 47 -10.67 4.81 2.20
N VAL A 48 -10.21 3.55 2.23
CA VAL A 48 -10.21 2.71 1.04
C VAL A 48 -10.64 1.28 1.33
N ASP A 49 -11.24 0.69 0.30
CA ASP A 49 -11.93 -0.59 0.30
C ASP A 49 -11.02 -1.74 0.76
N GLU A 50 -11.56 -2.61 1.61
CA GLU A 50 -10.85 -3.77 2.12
C GLU A 50 -10.57 -4.80 1.01
N ASN A 51 -11.33 -4.73 -0.10
CA ASN A 51 -11.27 -5.67 -1.23
C ASN A 51 -10.56 -5.10 -2.48
N ALA A 52 -9.76 -4.04 -2.34
CA ALA A 52 -9.10 -3.45 -3.49
C ALA A 52 -8.03 -4.39 -4.07
N ASP A 53 -8.08 -4.62 -5.38
CA ASP A 53 -7.08 -5.39 -6.15
C ASP A 53 -5.83 -4.54 -6.40
N TYR A 54 -4.63 -5.04 -6.10
CA TYR A 54 -3.38 -4.29 -6.21
C TYR A 54 -2.22 -5.10 -6.81
N ASP A 55 -1.36 -4.40 -7.56
CA ASP A 55 -0.16 -5.01 -8.14
C ASP A 55 0.99 -5.09 -7.15
N VAL A 56 1.14 -4.05 -6.33
CA VAL A 56 2.26 -3.89 -5.40
C VAL A 56 1.73 -3.56 -4.02
N ALA A 57 2.09 -4.38 -3.04
CA ALA A 57 1.91 -4.09 -1.63
C ALA A 57 3.18 -3.47 -1.02
N ILE A 58 3.04 -2.32 -0.36
CA ILE A 58 4.06 -1.72 0.51
C ILE A 58 3.61 -1.98 1.95
N VAL A 59 4.39 -2.75 2.71
CA VAL A 59 4.07 -3.09 4.10
C VAL A 59 5.10 -2.42 5.02
N GLU A 60 4.62 -1.61 5.96
CA GLU A 60 5.42 -1.11 7.09
C GLU A 60 5.18 -1.95 8.34
N GLY A 61 6.23 -2.12 9.15
CA GLY A 61 6.14 -2.59 10.52
C GLY A 61 6.62 -4.01 10.66
N TYR A 62 6.27 -4.64 11.77
CA TYR A 62 6.53 -6.04 12.03
C TYR A 62 5.24 -6.73 12.48
N ALA A 63 5.08 -8.02 12.16
CA ALA A 63 3.97 -8.81 12.67
C ALA A 63 4.26 -9.18 14.14
N ALA A 64 3.61 -8.49 15.06
CA ALA A 64 3.73 -8.67 16.50
C ALA A 64 2.81 -9.77 17.05
N ILE A 65 1.69 -10.00 16.38
CA ILE A 65 0.65 -10.97 16.76
C ILE A 65 0.30 -11.88 15.58
N GLU A 66 -0.32 -13.03 15.86
CA GLU A 66 -0.63 -14.04 14.84
C GLU A 66 -1.58 -13.48 13.77
N GLU A 67 -2.52 -12.63 14.15
CA GLU A 67 -3.45 -11.97 13.23
C GLU A 67 -2.72 -11.11 12.18
N GLU A 68 -1.59 -10.51 12.54
CA GLU A 68 -0.75 -9.75 11.60
C GLU A 68 0.09 -10.66 10.70
N VAL A 69 0.45 -11.86 11.18
CA VAL A 69 1.11 -12.87 10.36
C VAL A 69 0.15 -13.37 9.28
N GLU A 70 -1.11 -13.66 9.64
CA GLU A 70 -2.15 -14.03 8.69
C GLU A 70 -2.46 -12.90 7.71
N MET A 71 -2.60 -11.66 8.20
CA MET A 71 -2.75 -10.48 7.33
C MET A 71 -1.58 -10.35 6.35
N LEU A 72 -0.34 -10.56 6.78
CA LEU A 72 0.83 -10.47 5.90
C LEU A 72 0.83 -11.56 4.82
N LYS A 73 0.36 -12.77 5.13
CA LYS A 73 0.18 -13.85 4.15
C LYS A 73 -0.90 -13.47 3.13
N GLU A 74 -2.06 -12.99 3.58
CA GLU A 74 -3.14 -12.51 2.70
C GLU A 74 -2.65 -11.38 1.78
N ILE A 75 -1.90 -10.42 2.33
CA ILE A 75 -1.31 -9.32 1.54
C ILE A 75 -0.42 -9.87 0.42
N ARG A 76 0.41 -10.87 0.72
CA ARG A 76 1.32 -11.49 -0.25
C ARG A 76 0.58 -12.31 -1.31
N GLU A 77 -0.48 -13.01 -0.94
CA GLU A 77 -1.32 -13.77 -1.89
C GLU A 77 -2.07 -12.86 -2.86
N ASN A 78 -2.53 -11.70 -2.38
CA ASN A 78 -3.29 -10.74 -3.17
C ASN A 78 -2.42 -9.75 -3.97
N SER A 79 -1.10 -9.71 -3.75
CA SER A 79 -0.17 -8.86 -4.53
C SER A 79 0.28 -9.56 -5.81
N SER A 80 -0.02 -8.97 -6.97
CA SER A 80 0.30 -9.57 -8.29
C SER A 80 1.81 -9.56 -8.63
N LYS A 81 2.61 -8.71 -7.98
CA LYS A 81 4.06 -8.58 -8.19
C LYS A 81 4.90 -8.84 -6.96
#